data_AF-A0AAV6AZR8-F1
#
_entry.id   AF-A0AAV6AZR8-F1
#
_cell.length_a   1.000
_cell.length_b   1.000
_cell.length_c   1.000
_cell.angle_alpha   90.00
_cell.angle_beta   90.00
_cell.angle_gamma   90.00
#
_symmetry.space_group_name_H-M   'P 1'
#
loop_
_entity.id
_entity.type
_entity.pdbx_description
1 polymer ?
#
loop_
_entity_poly.entity_id
_entity_poly.type
_entity_poly.pdbx_seq_one_letter_code
_entity_poly.pdbx_strand_id
1 'polypeptide(L)'
;MDTLADAMPPPLDPSGRSFALLDEAERDRLSPLLRPLPWIDGLITAMVIAPATPGEADGAEDGLDWLYMIWREGREAEVGALSLSGSAEIVDPVMAHYVHVADTLFEDPEAYRPYLAGSSDPAEAASLWAAGFWSGLSVSPDAWGATLEDEDALPLLAAVLSLVREADMPESVRADSPFQSMPAERREQMRGAAVEMLPEIILALHDHSLGLGEGADEA
;
A
#
# COMPACT_ATOMS: atom_id res chain seq x y z
N MET A 1 -17.86 31.19 35.15
CA MET A 1 -16.68 31.18 34.27
C MET A 1 -16.07 29.81 34.44
N ASP A 2 -16.61 28.84 33.71
CA ASP A 2 -16.14 27.46 33.73
C ASP A 2 -16.51 26.81 32.40
N THR A 3 -15.74 25.81 31.98
CA THR A 3 -15.69 25.08 30.69
C THR A 3 -14.63 25.57 29.70
N LEU A 4 -13.37 25.40 30.08
CA LEU A 4 -12.23 25.19 29.18
C LEU A 4 -11.67 23.78 29.44
N ALA A 5 -12.59 22.81 29.52
CA ALA A 5 -12.29 21.38 29.57
C ALA A 5 -12.83 20.75 28.29
N ASP A 6 -12.00 19.94 27.66
CA ASP A 6 -12.27 19.05 26.54
C ASP A 6 -12.49 19.66 25.15
N ALA A 7 -11.37 19.93 24.49
CA ALA A 7 -11.13 19.39 23.15
C ALA A 7 -9.70 18.79 23.09
N MET A 8 -9.38 17.96 24.08
CA MET A 8 -8.88 16.62 23.79
C MET A 8 -9.11 16.12 22.35
N PRO A 9 -8.18 16.15 21.36
CA PRO A 9 -8.33 15.20 20.27
C PRO A 9 -8.55 13.82 20.88
N PRO A 10 -9.53 13.03 20.39
CA PRO A 10 -9.76 11.70 20.93
C PRO A 10 -8.43 10.95 20.94
N PRO A 11 -8.14 10.15 21.99
CA PRO A 11 -6.94 9.32 21.98
C PRO A 11 -6.95 8.52 20.68
N LEU A 12 -5.84 8.58 19.93
CA LEU A 12 -5.64 7.75 18.75
C LEU A 12 -5.93 6.31 19.17
N ASP A 13 -6.84 5.67 18.45
CA ASP A 13 -7.05 4.24 18.60
C ASP A 13 -5.69 3.56 18.36
N PRO A 14 -5.14 2.83 19.33
CA PRO A 14 -3.84 2.19 19.16
C PRO A 14 -3.85 1.17 18.01
N SER A 15 -5.03 0.69 17.59
CA SER A 15 -5.19 -0.25 16.47
C SER A 15 -5.28 0.40 15.08
N GLY A 16 -5.11 1.73 15.00
CA GLY A 16 -5.28 2.48 13.76
C GLY A 16 -6.72 2.47 13.24
N ARG A 17 -6.98 3.13 12.11
CA ARG A 17 -8.29 3.20 11.46
C ARG A 17 -8.15 2.88 9.98
N SER A 18 -8.82 1.83 9.53
CA SER A 18 -8.90 1.47 8.12
C SER A 18 -9.56 2.56 7.27
N PHE A 19 -9.09 2.76 6.04
CA PHE A 19 -9.79 3.55 5.01
C PHE A 19 -11.22 3.05 4.75
N ALA A 20 -11.51 1.77 5.01
CA ALA A 20 -12.87 1.22 4.94
C ALA A 20 -13.85 1.94 5.88
N LEU A 21 -13.34 2.50 6.98
CA LEU A 21 -14.14 3.18 7.99
C LEU A 21 -14.32 4.67 7.72
N LEU A 22 -13.63 5.26 6.74
CA LEU A 22 -13.84 6.67 6.36
C LEU A 22 -15.25 6.87 5.82
N ASP A 23 -15.93 7.93 6.24
CA ASP A 23 -17.21 8.32 5.67
C ASP A 23 -17.04 9.02 4.30
N GLU A 24 -18.15 9.27 3.61
CA GLU A 24 -18.14 9.91 2.30
C GLU A 24 -17.55 11.33 2.34
N ALA A 25 -17.85 12.09 3.40
CA ALA A 25 -17.36 13.46 3.55
C ALA A 25 -15.85 13.53 3.83
N GLU A 26 -15.32 12.56 4.57
CA GLU A 26 -13.88 12.37 4.77
C GLU A 26 -13.21 12.02 3.45
N ARG A 27 -13.72 11.05 2.69
CA ARG A 27 -13.17 10.66 1.39
C ARG A 27 -13.19 11.81 0.37
N ASP A 28 -14.29 12.54 0.29
CA ASP A 28 -14.43 13.69 -0.60
C ASP A 28 -13.42 14.79 -0.28
N ARG A 29 -13.13 15.02 1.00
CA ARG A 29 -12.14 15.99 1.45
C ARG A 29 -10.70 15.59 1.10
N LEU A 30 -10.38 14.30 1.19
CA LEU A 30 -9.04 13.76 0.92
C LEU A 30 -8.74 13.66 -0.59
N SER A 31 -9.74 13.30 -1.40
CA SER A 31 -9.60 13.03 -2.85
C SER A 31 -8.93 14.10 -3.73
N PRO A 32 -9.00 15.41 -3.43
CA PRO A 32 -8.36 16.44 -4.25
C PRO A 32 -6.86 16.61 -3.94
N LEU A 33 -6.39 16.10 -2.81
CA LEU A 33 -5.04 16.32 -2.29
C LEU A 33 -4.20 15.04 -2.32
N LEU A 34 -4.83 13.90 -2.04
CA LEU A 34 -4.18 12.60 -2.03
C LEU A 34 -4.27 11.90 -3.39
N ARG A 35 -3.31 11.01 -3.64
CA ARG A 35 -3.47 9.92 -4.61
C ARG A 35 -4.67 9.05 -4.21
N PRO A 36 -5.23 8.26 -5.14
CA PRO A 36 -6.37 7.39 -4.83
C PRO A 36 -6.08 6.50 -3.62
N LEU A 37 -7.06 6.34 -2.71
CA LEU A 37 -6.88 5.55 -1.49
C LEU A 37 -6.43 4.09 -1.76
N PRO A 38 -6.90 3.38 -2.81
CA PRO A 38 -6.33 2.07 -3.15
C PRO A 38 -4.83 2.11 -3.46
N TRP A 39 -4.37 3.15 -4.14
CA TRP A 39 -2.94 3.34 -4.43
C TRP A 39 -2.15 3.55 -3.13
N ILE A 40 -2.67 4.35 -2.20
CA ILE A 40 -2.00 4.59 -0.91
C ILE A 40 -1.97 3.30 -0.07
N ASP A 41 -3.05 2.54 -0.06
CA ASP A 41 -3.10 1.23 0.60
C ASP A 41 -2.04 0.28 0.06
N GLY A 42 -1.91 0.14 -1.26
CA GLY A 42 -0.85 -0.69 -1.86
C GLY A 42 0.56 -0.25 -1.47
N LEU A 43 0.83 1.06 -1.48
CA LEU A 43 2.11 1.63 -1.03
C LEU A 43 2.42 1.22 0.42
N ILE A 44 1.45 1.41 1.31
CA ILE A 44 1.56 1.07 2.73
C ILE A 44 1.79 -0.43 2.90
N THR A 45 1.03 -1.28 2.22
CA THR A 45 1.18 -2.73 2.32
C THR A 45 2.58 -3.16 1.93
N ALA A 46 3.12 -2.66 0.81
CA ALA A 46 4.49 -2.97 0.41
C ALA A 46 5.52 -2.54 1.47
N MET A 47 5.35 -1.37 2.08
CA MET A 47 6.25 -0.93 3.14
C MET A 47 6.15 -1.78 4.41
N VAL A 48 4.95 -2.25 4.76
CA VAL A 48 4.70 -3.06 5.96
C VAL A 48 5.28 -4.47 5.81
N ILE A 49 5.12 -5.09 4.64
CA ILE A 49 5.63 -6.45 4.39
C ILE A 49 7.07 -6.45 3.85
N ALA A 50 7.69 -5.28 3.66
CA ALA A 50 9.08 -5.21 3.26
C ALA A 50 9.94 -6.00 4.26
N PRO A 51 10.83 -6.91 3.81
CA PRO A 51 11.61 -7.80 4.70
C PRO A 51 12.62 -7.13 5.64
N ALA A 52 12.51 -5.83 5.92
CA ALA A 52 13.39 -5.09 6.82
C ALA A 52 12.64 -4.62 8.08
N THR A 53 13.32 -4.63 9.23
CA THR A 53 12.78 -4.05 10.45
C THR A 53 12.67 -2.52 10.29
N PRO A 54 11.49 -1.90 10.46
CA PRO A 54 11.37 -0.45 10.44
C PRO A 54 12.30 0.16 11.50
N GLY A 55 13.41 0.78 11.07
CA GLY A 55 14.38 1.46 11.95
C GLY A 55 15.83 0.92 11.94
N GLU A 56 16.16 -0.12 11.17
CA GLU A 56 17.57 -0.58 11.02
C GLU A 56 18.29 0.00 9.81
N ALA A 57 17.58 0.59 8.85
CA ALA A 57 18.19 1.39 7.78
C ALA A 57 18.69 2.73 8.36
N ASP A 58 19.94 3.07 8.08
CA ASP A 58 20.67 4.23 8.61
C ASP A 58 19.82 5.52 8.63
N GLY A 59 19.44 5.98 9.83
CA GLY A 59 18.95 7.34 10.09
C GLY A 59 17.43 7.49 10.15
N ALA A 60 16.91 7.69 11.37
CA ALA A 60 15.50 8.00 11.64
C ALA A 60 14.98 9.34 11.05
N GLU A 61 15.83 10.10 10.34
CA GLU A 61 15.43 11.37 9.70
C GLU A 61 14.70 11.16 8.37
N ASP A 62 14.84 10.00 7.70
CA ASP A 62 14.25 9.73 6.36
C ASP A 62 12.95 8.90 6.42
N GLY A 63 12.50 8.49 7.62
CA GLY A 63 11.42 7.50 7.79
C GLY A 63 10.01 7.93 7.35
N LEU A 64 9.83 9.21 6.99
CA LEU A 64 8.53 9.76 6.56
C LEU A 64 8.55 10.32 5.13
N ASP A 65 9.64 10.17 4.38
CA ASP A 65 9.74 10.71 3.02
C ASP A 65 8.71 10.10 2.05
N TRP A 66 8.25 8.89 2.34
CA TRP A 66 7.14 8.25 1.62
C TRP A 66 5.83 9.06 1.71
N LEU A 67 5.64 9.89 2.74
CA LEU A 67 4.48 10.79 2.82
C LEU A 67 4.49 11.84 1.71
N TYR A 68 5.63 12.13 1.07
CA TYR A 68 5.63 12.98 -0.12
C TYR A 68 5.05 12.27 -1.35
N MET A 69 5.04 10.93 -1.38
CA MET A 69 4.54 10.15 -2.51
C MET A 69 3.01 10.05 -2.54
N ILE A 70 2.35 10.17 -1.38
CA ILE A 70 0.88 10.06 -1.29
C ILE A 70 0.16 11.32 -1.80
N TRP A 71 0.87 12.44 -1.98
CA TRP A 71 0.29 13.65 -2.56
C TRP A 71 0.00 13.44 -4.05
N ARG A 72 -1.11 14.01 -4.51
CA ARG A 72 -1.43 14.04 -5.93
C ARG A 72 -0.46 14.97 -6.67
N GLU A 73 0.02 14.54 -7.83
CA GLU A 73 0.98 15.30 -8.64
C GLU A 73 0.47 16.71 -8.95
N GLY A 74 1.34 17.71 -8.80
CA GLY A 74 1.04 19.10 -9.09
C GLY A 74 0.28 19.84 -7.98
N ARG A 75 0.16 19.24 -6.79
CA ARG A 75 -0.52 19.82 -5.61
C ARG A 75 0.46 20.24 -4.51
N GLU A 76 1.75 20.25 -4.79
CA GLU A 76 2.82 20.53 -3.82
C GLU A 76 2.68 21.92 -3.20
N ALA A 77 2.27 22.91 -4.00
CA ALA A 77 2.02 24.27 -3.53
C ALA A 77 0.80 24.37 -2.59
N GLU A 78 -0.21 23.52 -2.79
CA GLU A 78 -1.41 23.49 -1.95
C GLU A 78 -1.14 22.77 -0.64
N VAL A 79 -0.40 21.65 -0.70
CA VAL A 79 0.08 20.94 0.49
C VAL A 79 1.00 21.83 1.32
N GLY A 80 1.93 22.54 0.69
CA GLY A 80 2.84 23.47 1.39
C GLY A 80 2.15 24.71 1.99
N ALA A 81 0.92 25.02 1.56
CA ALA A 81 0.11 26.11 2.10
C ALA A 81 -0.81 25.67 3.25
N LEU A 82 -0.85 24.37 3.58
CA LEU A 82 -1.66 23.87 4.69
C LEU A 82 -1.14 24.39 6.03
N SER A 83 -2.07 24.76 6.90
CA SER A 83 -1.77 24.94 8.32
C SER A 83 -1.41 23.60 8.96
N LEU A 84 -0.72 23.62 10.11
CA LEU A 84 -0.41 22.40 10.85
C LEU A 84 -1.65 21.53 11.12
N SER A 85 -2.78 22.15 11.49
CA SER A 85 -4.05 21.43 11.69
C SER A 85 -4.60 20.86 10.38
N GLY A 86 -4.50 21.62 9.28
CA GLY A 86 -4.91 21.14 7.96
C GLY A 86 -4.05 19.98 7.44
N SER A 87 -2.75 19.98 7.74
CA SER A 87 -1.87 18.85 7.45
C SER A 87 -2.23 17.63 8.30
N ALA A 88 -2.47 17.80 9.60
CA ALA A 88 -2.88 16.71 10.50
C ALA A 88 -4.20 16.07 10.05
N GLU A 89 -5.20 16.86 9.65
CA GLU A 89 -6.49 16.35 9.15
C GLU A 89 -6.37 15.44 7.90
N ILE A 90 -5.26 15.52 7.17
CA ILE A 90 -5.01 14.71 5.97
C ILE A 90 -4.04 13.56 6.25
N VAL A 91 -3.00 13.81 7.04
CA VAL A 91 -1.97 12.81 7.38
C VAL A 91 -2.48 11.80 8.40
N ASP A 92 -3.28 12.23 9.39
CA ASP A 92 -3.76 11.35 10.46
C ASP A 92 -4.56 10.15 9.93
N PRO A 93 -5.51 10.28 8.98
CA PRO A 93 -6.16 9.12 8.36
C PRO A 93 -5.19 8.14 7.69
N VAL A 94 -4.12 8.65 7.06
CA VAL A 94 -3.14 7.82 6.35
C VAL A 94 -2.25 7.08 7.34
N MET A 95 -1.80 7.74 8.40
CA MET A 95 -1.02 7.12 9.46
C MET A 95 -1.85 6.12 10.26
N ALA A 96 -3.12 6.44 10.53
CA ALA A 96 -4.05 5.52 11.18
C ALA A 96 -4.27 4.27 10.30
N HIS A 97 -4.33 4.42 8.98
CA HIS A 97 -4.43 3.30 8.06
C HIS A 97 -3.13 2.49 7.98
N TYR A 98 -1.97 3.14 8.02
CA TYR A 98 -0.67 2.46 8.13
C TYR A 98 -0.60 1.54 9.36
N VAL A 99 -0.96 2.07 10.54
CA VAL A 99 -1.00 1.28 11.78
C VAL A 99 -1.99 0.13 11.66
N HIS A 100 -3.17 0.38 11.10
CA HIS A 100 -4.17 -0.67 10.89
C HIS A 100 -3.64 -1.81 10.00
N VAL A 101 -2.96 -1.50 8.89
CA VAL A 101 -2.38 -2.52 7.99
C VAL A 101 -1.27 -3.29 8.68
N ALA A 102 -0.37 -2.61 9.39
CA ALA A 102 0.68 -3.25 10.18
C ALA A 102 0.09 -4.21 11.23
N ASP A 103 -0.79 -3.72 12.09
CA ASP A 103 -1.40 -4.52 13.14
C ASP A 103 -2.18 -5.71 12.56
N THR A 104 -2.93 -5.50 11.47
CA THR A 104 -3.68 -6.59 10.84
C THR A 104 -2.73 -7.66 10.28
N LEU A 105 -1.67 -7.27 9.57
CA LEU A 105 -0.75 -8.26 8.97
C LEU A 105 0.06 -9.03 10.01
N PHE A 106 0.46 -8.41 11.13
CA PHE A 106 1.27 -9.05 12.16
C PHE A 106 0.46 -9.78 13.24
N GLU A 107 -0.74 -9.30 13.59
CA GLU A 107 -1.53 -9.85 14.70
C GLU A 107 -2.72 -10.71 14.24
N ASP A 108 -3.34 -10.40 13.10
CA ASP A 108 -4.50 -11.13 12.54
C ASP A 108 -4.45 -11.20 11.00
N PRO A 109 -3.42 -11.85 10.41
CA PRO A 109 -3.18 -11.83 8.96
C PRO A 109 -4.40 -12.33 8.16
N GLU A 110 -5.14 -13.32 8.66
CA GLU A 110 -6.33 -13.84 7.98
C GLU A 110 -7.44 -12.79 7.78
N ALA A 111 -7.44 -11.72 8.58
CA ALA A 111 -8.37 -10.60 8.45
C ALA A 111 -7.94 -9.53 7.42
N TYR A 112 -6.69 -9.56 6.96
CA TYR A 112 -6.17 -8.57 6.02
C TYR A 112 -6.93 -8.58 4.70
N ARG A 113 -7.40 -7.41 4.25
CA ARG A 113 -8.04 -7.23 2.94
C ARG A 113 -7.51 -5.94 2.29
N PRO A 114 -6.99 -6.00 1.05
CA PRO A 114 -6.64 -4.82 0.28
C PRO A 114 -7.82 -3.84 0.16
N TYR A 115 -7.56 -2.55 0.30
CA TYR A 115 -8.57 -1.52 0.09
C TYR A 115 -8.83 -1.32 -1.40
N LEU A 116 -9.84 -2.02 -1.91
CA LEU A 116 -10.28 -1.91 -3.31
C LEU A 116 -11.58 -1.10 -3.48
N ALA A 117 -12.00 -0.40 -2.43
CA ALA A 117 -13.18 0.46 -2.48
C ALA A 117 -12.87 1.81 -3.15
N GLY A 118 -13.88 2.46 -3.71
CA GLY A 118 -13.75 3.80 -4.31
C GLY A 118 -13.65 3.84 -5.84
N SER A 119 -13.56 2.69 -6.53
CA SER A 119 -13.91 2.58 -7.95
C SER A 119 -15.18 1.77 -8.13
N SER A 120 -15.94 2.08 -9.18
CA SER A 120 -17.04 1.24 -9.66
C SER A 120 -16.58 -0.08 -10.28
N ASP A 121 -15.28 -0.20 -10.58
CA ASP A 121 -14.65 -1.37 -11.18
C ASP A 121 -13.56 -1.93 -10.24
N PRO A 122 -13.75 -3.13 -9.66
CA PRO A 122 -12.74 -3.79 -8.83
C PRO A 122 -11.39 -3.97 -9.53
N ALA A 123 -11.37 -4.16 -10.85
CA ALA A 123 -10.12 -4.33 -11.61
C ALA A 123 -9.34 -3.02 -11.70
N GLU A 124 -10.04 -1.89 -11.79
CA GLU A 124 -9.41 -0.57 -11.74
C GLU A 124 -8.83 -0.28 -10.36
N ALA A 125 -9.58 -0.56 -9.29
CA ALA A 125 -9.10 -0.39 -7.93
C ALA A 125 -7.88 -1.28 -7.65
N ALA A 126 -7.91 -2.54 -8.07
CA ALA A 126 -6.78 -3.46 -7.93
C ALA A 126 -5.55 -3.01 -8.74
N SER A 127 -5.74 -2.39 -9.91
CA SER A 127 -4.64 -1.81 -10.66
C SER A 127 -4.02 -0.60 -9.95
N LEU A 128 -4.85 0.29 -9.38
CA LEU A 128 -4.37 1.43 -8.61
C LEU A 128 -3.59 0.95 -7.39
N TRP A 129 -4.13 -0.05 -6.70
CA TRP A 129 -3.50 -0.72 -5.57
C TRP A 129 -2.13 -1.28 -5.95
N ALA A 130 -2.05 -2.07 -7.02
CA ALA A 130 -0.80 -2.65 -7.48
C ALA A 130 0.23 -1.59 -7.91
N ALA A 131 -0.20 -0.47 -8.51
CA ALA A 131 0.69 0.64 -8.85
C ALA A 131 1.26 1.32 -7.59
N GLY A 132 0.47 1.41 -6.53
CA GLY A 132 0.91 1.85 -5.21
C GLY A 132 1.93 0.90 -4.60
N PHE A 133 1.60 -0.39 -4.59
CA PHE A 133 2.47 -1.45 -4.10
C PHE A 133 3.82 -1.45 -4.80
N TRP A 134 3.83 -1.36 -6.13
CA TRP A 134 5.06 -1.23 -6.91
C TRP A 134 5.88 0.00 -6.52
N SER A 135 5.21 1.14 -6.27
CA SER A 135 5.89 2.34 -5.78
C SER A 135 6.51 2.11 -4.39
N GLY A 136 5.86 1.32 -3.53
CA GLY A 136 6.40 0.93 -2.22
C GLY A 136 7.65 0.07 -2.29
N LEU A 137 7.83 -0.75 -3.34
CA LEU A 137 9.10 -1.46 -3.56
C LEU A 137 10.29 -0.50 -3.66
N SER A 138 10.06 0.71 -4.20
CA SER A 138 11.12 1.72 -4.35
C SER A 138 11.45 2.49 -3.07
N VAL A 139 10.61 2.40 -2.03
CA VAL A 139 10.86 3.04 -0.73
C VAL A 139 11.99 2.34 0.01
N SER A 140 12.12 1.02 -0.14
CA SER A 140 13.15 0.22 0.51
C SER A 140 13.65 -0.88 -0.42
N PRO A 141 14.31 -0.54 -1.53
CA PRO A 141 14.66 -1.50 -2.58
C PRO A 141 15.56 -2.62 -2.07
N ASP A 142 16.49 -2.31 -1.15
CA ASP A 142 17.41 -3.28 -0.56
C ASP A 142 16.68 -4.31 0.31
N ALA A 143 15.55 -3.95 0.94
CA ALA A 143 14.75 -4.86 1.75
C ALA A 143 14.12 -5.98 0.90
N TRP A 144 13.82 -5.71 -0.37
CA TRP A 144 13.19 -6.67 -1.27
C TRP A 144 14.17 -7.62 -1.96
N GLY A 145 15.49 -7.44 -1.77
CA GLY A 145 16.51 -8.24 -2.45
C GLY A 145 16.32 -9.75 -2.26
N ALA A 146 16.08 -10.20 -1.02
CA ALA A 146 15.87 -11.61 -0.72
C ALA A 146 14.59 -12.15 -1.39
N THR A 147 13.48 -11.40 -1.34
CA THR A 147 12.21 -11.78 -1.99
C THR A 147 12.33 -11.88 -3.51
N LEU A 148 13.20 -11.06 -4.12
CA LEU A 148 13.46 -11.11 -5.56
C LEU A 148 14.34 -12.30 -5.97
N GLU A 149 15.10 -12.86 -5.03
CA GLU A 149 15.94 -14.05 -5.21
C GLU A 149 15.24 -15.36 -4.80
N ASP A 150 14.13 -15.28 -4.06
CA ASP A 150 13.29 -16.40 -3.63
C ASP A 150 12.42 -16.92 -4.81
N GLU A 151 12.62 -18.19 -5.18
CA GLU A 151 11.93 -18.84 -6.30
C GLU A 151 10.41 -18.99 -6.09
N ASP A 152 9.96 -19.04 -4.83
CA ASP A 152 8.55 -19.19 -4.46
C ASP A 152 7.87 -17.83 -4.25
N ALA A 153 8.60 -16.83 -3.77
CA ALA A 153 8.07 -15.47 -3.60
C ALA A 153 8.00 -14.67 -4.91
N LEU A 154 8.94 -14.90 -5.84
CA LEU A 154 9.01 -14.16 -7.10
C LEU A 154 7.73 -14.31 -7.97
N PRO A 155 7.12 -15.51 -8.12
CA PRO A 155 5.83 -15.66 -8.81
C PRO A 155 4.68 -14.88 -8.16
N LEU A 156 4.66 -14.78 -6.83
CA LEU A 156 3.66 -14.01 -6.09
C LEU A 156 3.79 -12.52 -6.38
N LEU A 157 5.02 -12.00 -6.34
CA LEU A 157 5.30 -10.61 -6.71
C LEU A 157 4.94 -10.34 -8.18
N ALA A 158 5.27 -11.26 -9.09
CA ALA A 158 4.87 -11.15 -10.49
C ALA A 158 3.35 -11.11 -10.68
N ALA A 159 2.58 -11.86 -9.87
CA ALA A 159 1.12 -11.82 -9.90
C ALA A 159 0.59 -10.43 -9.48
N VAL A 160 1.14 -9.83 -8.43
CA VAL A 160 0.80 -8.45 -8.04
C VAL A 160 1.14 -7.47 -9.16
N LEU A 161 2.36 -7.54 -9.70
CA LEU A 161 2.82 -6.61 -10.74
C LEU A 161 2.05 -6.77 -12.05
N SER A 162 1.43 -7.93 -12.30
CA SER A 162 0.56 -8.14 -13.46
C SER A 162 -0.72 -7.28 -13.44
N LEU A 163 -1.13 -6.82 -12.24
CA LEU A 163 -2.28 -5.94 -12.04
C LEU A 163 -1.96 -4.48 -12.37
N VAL A 164 -0.69 -4.08 -12.40
CA VAL A 164 -0.31 -2.71 -12.80
C VAL A 164 -0.68 -2.49 -14.27
N ARG A 165 -1.34 -1.37 -14.60
CA ARG A 165 -1.62 -1.03 -15.99
C ARG A 165 -0.34 -0.59 -16.68
N GLU A 166 -0.15 -1.05 -17.92
CA GLU A 166 1.01 -0.64 -18.72
C GLU A 166 1.12 0.88 -18.88
N ALA A 167 -0.01 1.59 -18.95
CA ALA A 167 -0.05 3.04 -19.05
C ALA A 167 0.60 3.74 -17.84
N ASP A 168 0.55 3.11 -16.66
CA ASP A 168 1.08 3.65 -15.41
C ASP A 168 2.56 3.29 -15.19
N MET A 169 3.13 2.43 -16.05
CA MET A 169 4.55 2.08 -16.02
C MET A 169 5.41 3.10 -16.80
N PRO A 170 6.62 3.44 -16.31
CA PRO A 170 7.61 4.15 -17.12
C PRO A 170 7.90 3.39 -18.42
N GLU A 171 8.23 4.12 -19.48
CA GLU A 171 8.45 3.54 -20.81
C GLU A 171 9.53 2.45 -20.84
N SER A 172 10.61 2.64 -20.08
CA SER A 172 11.69 1.64 -19.93
C SER A 172 11.18 0.33 -19.35
N VAL A 173 10.38 0.38 -18.28
CA VAL A 173 9.82 -0.80 -17.62
C VAL A 173 8.77 -1.48 -18.52
N ARG A 174 7.96 -0.69 -19.22
CA ARG A 174 6.97 -1.21 -20.17
C ARG A 174 7.63 -1.97 -21.32
N ALA A 175 8.75 -1.47 -21.83
CA ALA A 175 9.49 -2.10 -22.91
C ALA A 175 10.08 -3.47 -22.52
N ASP A 176 10.51 -3.60 -21.26
CA ASP A 176 11.12 -4.82 -20.71
C ASP A 176 10.12 -5.70 -19.95
N SER A 177 8.82 -5.36 -19.98
CA SER A 177 7.79 -6.08 -19.24
C SER A 177 7.69 -7.54 -19.74
N PRO A 178 7.77 -8.55 -18.84
CA PRO A 178 7.62 -9.95 -19.23
C PRO A 178 6.22 -10.23 -19.80
N PHE A 179 5.26 -9.37 -19.50
CA PHE A 179 3.89 -9.46 -19.99
C PHE A 179 3.70 -8.90 -21.41
N GLN A 180 4.66 -8.14 -21.96
CA GLN A 180 4.52 -7.53 -23.29
C GLN A 180 4.31 -8.56 -24.40
N SER A 181 4.98 -9.71 -24.30
CA SER A 181 4.86 -10.82 -25.25
C SER A 181 3.61 -11.69 -25.06
N MET A 182 2.84 -11.45 -23.98
CA MET A 182 1.70 -12.27 -23.62
C MET A 182 0.42 -11.81 -24.36
N PRO A 183 -0.36 -12.76 -24.94
CA PRO A 183 -1.65 -12.43 -25.56
C PRO A 183 -2.57 -11.67 -24.60
N ALA A 184 -3.30 -10.67 -25.11
CA ALA A 184 -4.15 -9.79 -24.30
C ALA A 184 -5.20 -10.57 -23.49
N GLU A 185 -5.83 -11.59 -24.07
CA GLU A 185 -6.82 -12.43 -23.40
C GLU A 185 -6.20 -13.21 -22.22
N ARG A 186 -4.97 -13.71 -22.38
CA ARG A 186 -4.26 -14.41 -21.31
C ARG A 186 -3.82 -13.45 -20.21
N ARG A 187 -3.40 -12.22 -20.56
CA ARG A 187 -3.11 -11.16 -19.59
C ARG A 187 -4.35 -10.81 -18.77
N GLU A 188 -5.49 -10.65 -19.42
CA GLU A 188 -6.75 -10.33 -18.74
C GLU A 188 -7.20 -11.47 -17.82
N GLN A 189 -7.11 -12.73 -18.27
CA GLN A 189 -7.41 -13.89 -17.42
C GLN A 189 -6.51 -13.94 -16.18
N MET A 190 -5.21 -13.71 -16.36
CA MET A 190 -4.25 -13.67 -15.26
C MET A 190 -4.55 -12.52 -14.29
N ARG A 191 -4.89 -11.32 -14.80
CA ARG A 191 -5.31 -10.19 -13.98
C ARG A 191 -6.56 -10.51 -13.17
N GLY A 192 -7.58 -11.08 -13.80
CA GLY A 192 -8.81 -11.48 -13.11
C GLY A 192 -8.54 -12.43 -11.94
N ALA A 193 -7.75 -13.48 -12.17
CA ALA A 193 -7.35 -14.41 -11.11
C ALA A 193 -6.52 -13.74 -10.00
N ALA A 194 -5.59 -12.85 -10.38
CA ALA A 194 -4.76 -12.11 -9.42
C ALA A 194 -5.57 -11.13 -8.56
N VAL A 195 -6.65 -10.54 -9.08
CA VAL A 195 -7.57 -9.71 -8.27
C VAL A 195 -8.28 -10.55 -7.21
N GLU A 196 -8.78 -11.74 -7.60
CA GLU A 196 -9.51 -12.63 -6.68
C GLU A 196 -8.60 -13.17 -5.57
N MET A 197 -7.35 -13.49 -5.90
CA MET A 197 -6.36 -14.05 -4.97
C MET A 197 -5.50 -13.00 -4.27
N LEU A 198 -5.76 -11.71 -4.49
CA LEU A 198 -4.87 -10.65 -4.00
C LEU A 198 -4.61 -10.74 -2.49
N PRO A 199 -5.62 -10.94 -1.60
CA PRO A 199 -5.37 -11.13 -0.17
C PRO A 199 -4.39 -12.28 0.11
N GLU A 200 -4.64 -13.46 -0.47
CA GLU A 200 -3.83 -14.66 -0.25
C GLU A 200 -2.40 -14.49 -0.78
N ILE A 201 -2.23 -13.82 -1.92
CA ILE A 201 -0.91 -13.48 -2.48
C ILE A 201 -0.12 -12.59 -1.51
N ILE A 202 -0.77 -11.60 -0.89
CA ILE A 202 -0.10 -10.71 0.07
C ILE A 202 0.25 -11.44 1.37
N LEU A 203 -0.62 -12.32 1.86
CA LEU A 203 -0.29 -13.13 3.03
C LEU A 203 0.89 -14.06 2.77
N ALA A 204 0.93 -14.72 1.62
CA ALA A 204 2.07 -15.54 1.25
C ALA A 204 3.36 -14.70 1.13
N LEU A 205 3.32 -13.53 0.47
CA LEU A 205 4.48 -12.63 0.41
C LEU A 205 4.95 -12.19 1.79
N HIS A 206 4.02 -11.91 2.71
CA HIS A 206 4.33 -11.58 4.10
C HIS A 206 4.99 -12.76 4.83
N ASP A 207 4.48 -13.97 4.68
CA ASP A 207 5.09 -15.17 5.27
C ASP A 207 6.52 -15.40 4.74
N HIS A 208 6.75 -15.20 3.43
CA HIS A 208 8.09 -15.23 2.84
C HIS A 208 8.99 -14.12 3.42
N SER A 209 8.47 -12.90 3.61
CA SER A 209 9.23 -11.79 4.22
C SER A 209 9.68 -12.09 5.65
N LEU A 210 8.93 -12.91 6.38
CA LEU A 210 9.22 -13.35 7.75
C LEU A 210 10.09 -14.63 7.81
N GLY A 211 10.40 -15.24 6.66
CA GLY A 211 11.10 -16.53 6.59
C GLY A 211 10.26 -17.72 7.07
N LEU A 212 8.92 -17.59 7.08
CA LEU A 212 7.99 -18.64 7.50
C LEU A 212 7.60 -19.59 6.36
N GLY A 213 7.90 -19.24 5.11
CA GLY A 213 7.59 -20.04 3.92
C GLY A 213 8.35 -21.38 3.81
N GLU A 214 9.50 -21.52 4.47
CA GLU A 214 10.40 -22.69 4.28
C GLU A 214 10.00 -23.96 5.10
N GLY A 215 8.87 -23.96 5.82
CA GLY A 215 8.58 -24.96 6.86
C GLY A 215 7.48 -25.99 6.61
N ALA A 216 6.69 -25.90 5.53
CA ALA A 216 5.44 -26.68 5.43
C ALA A 216 5.56 -28.06 4.75
N ASP A 217 6.70 -28.40 4.14
CA ASP A 217 6.84 -29.62 3.31
C ASP A 217 7.64 -30.77 3.97
N GLU A 218 7.97 -30.67 5.26
CA GLU A 218 8.53 -31.78 6.04
C GLU A 218 7.63 -32.13 7.25
N ALA A 219 6.50 -32.80 6.99
CA ALA A 219 5.74 -33.54 8.02
C ALA A 219 5.10 -34.83 7.47
#